data_AF-A0A3B1C3I3-F1
#
_entry.id   AF-A0A3B1C3I3-F1
#
_cell.length_a   1.000
_cell.length_b   1.000
_cell.length_c   1.000
_cell.angle_alpha   90.00
_cell.angle_beta   90.00
_cell.angle_gamma   90.00
#
_symmetry.space_group_name_H-M   'P 1'
#
loop_
_entity.id
_entity.type
_entity.pdbx_description
1 polymer ?
#
loop_
_entity_poly.entity_id
_entity_poly.type
_entity_poly.pdbx_seq_one_letter_code
_entity_poly.pdbx_strand_id
1 'polypeptide(L)'
;MRMIESKTNINFLGQRRVCAMISAALIIVAITSLVWHGGPNYGIDFRGGALIQLKFTKAAPLPEVRKVISRLKIGDFSIQEFGAPDEFLIRVQQTSNDKGENTQAQEVEAALREKYGKNFIVERVEMVGPKVGADLREKAFLALFYSLVGILIYITLRFELRFGVAAIVALGHDTMITVGAFSLMDKEFTLTVIAALLTVIGYSLNDTIVIFDRIRENLRLKRGQGLESILNTSINQTLSRTILTSSTTLVVVLSIFILGGEVIHDFAFALLVGIVVGTYSSIYVASPIILLWSEWSKRKIPEKTAPSKRSSKRKSKI
;
A
#
# COMPACT_ATOMS: atom_id res chain seq x y z
N MET A 1 -21.63 21.21 -2.92
CA MET A 1 -21.07 21.26 -4.28
C MET A 1 -21.28 19.91 -4.96
N ARG A 2 -21.98 19.85 -6.10
CA ARG A 2 -22.18 18.61 -6.90
C ARG A 2 -21.32 18.73 -8.17
N MET A 3 -20.13 18.12 -8.18
CA MET A 3 -19.20 18.17 -9.33
C MET A 3 -19.45 17.10 -10.40
N ILE A 4 -20.30 16.09 -10.11
CA ILE A 4 -20.66 15.02 -11.06
C ILE A 4 -22.19 14.91 -11.04
N GLU A 5 -22.81 14.92 -12.22
CA GLU A 5 -24.26 14.85 -12.40
C GLU A 5 -24.88 13.66 -11.66
N SER A 6 -26.08 13.85 -11.09
CA SER A 6 -26.76 12.87 -10.23
C SER A 6 -27.24 11.60 -10.94
N LYS A 7 -26.88 11.39 -12.21
CA LYS A 7 -27.30 10.27 -13.06
C LYS A 7 -26.17 9.75 -13.95
N THR A 8 -24.97 9.55 -13.42
CA THR A 8 -23.98 8.70 -14.10
C THR A 8 -24.51 7.26 -14.16
N ASN A 9 -24.44 6.65 -15.35
CA ASN A 9 -24.83 5.26 -15.58
C ASN A 9 -23.68 4.51 -16.27
N ILE A 10 -22.54 4.50 -15.61
CA ILE A 10 -21.33 3.84 -16.08
C ILE A 10 -21.40 2.35 -15.72
N ASN A 11 -21.13 1.48 -16.69
CA ASN A 11 -21.09 0.04 -16.47
C ASN A 11 -19.71 -0.42 -15.99
N PHE A 12 -19.42 -0.16 -14.71
CA PHE A 12 -18.17 -0.57 -14.05
C PHE A 12 -17.94 -2.08 -14.11
N LEU A 13 -18.97 -2.87 -13.80
CA LEU A 13 -18.86 -4.32 -13.76
C LEU A 13 -18.73 -4.95 -15.16
N GLY A 14 -19.14 -4.26 -16.22
CA GLY A 14 -18.87 -4.70 -17.60
C GLY A 14 -17.38 -4.72 -17.93
N GLN A 15 -16.60 -3.82 -17.35
CA GLN A 15 -15.14 -3.72 -17.56
C GLN A 15 -14.33 -4.58 -16.56
N ARG A 16 -14.99 -5.27 -15.63
CA ARG A 16 -14.34 -6.01 -14.53
C ARG A 16 -13.25 -6.97 -14.98
N ARG A 17 -13.38 -7.61 -16.16
CA ARG A 17 -12.39 -8.55 -16.68
C ARG A 17 -11.09 -7.85 -17.09
N VAL A 18 -11.20 -6.71 -17.76
CA VAL A 18 -10.05 -5.91 -18.18
C VAL A 18 -9.33 -5.36 -16.95
N CYS A 19 -10.09 -4.77 -16.02
CA CYS A 19 -9.56 -4.27 -14.75
C CYS A 19 -8.90 -5.39 -13.92
N ALA A 20 -9.52 -6.57 -13.84
CA ALA A 20 -8.92 -7.71 -13.16
C ALA A 20 -7.61 -8.18 -13.82
N MET A 21 -7.52 -8.16 -15.15
CA MET A 21 -6.26 -8.47 -15.86
C MET A 21 -5.17 -7.43 -15.57
N ILE A 22 -5.51 -6.14 -15.56
CA ILE A 22 -4.57 -5.07 -15.21
C ILE A 22 -4.09 -5.24 -13.77
N SER A 23 -5.01 -5.44 -12.82
CA SER A 23 -4.67 -5.71 -11.42
C SER A 23 -3.78 -6.94 -11.27
N ALA A 24 -4.09 -8.03 -11.97
CA ALA A 24 -3.28 -9.24 -11.93
C ALA A 24 -1.88 -8.99 -12.51
N ALA A 25 -1.76 -8.25 -13.61
CA ALA A 25 -0.47 -7.86 -14.18
C ALA A 25 0.35 -7.01 -13.21
N LEU A 26 -0.26 -6.01 -12.56
CA LEU A 26 0.42 -5.19 -11.55
C LEU A 26 0.89 -6.00 -10.35
N ILE A 27 0.08 -6.94 -9.87
CA ILE A 27 0.48 -7.86 -8.78
C ILE A 27 1.64 -8.76 -9.24
N ILE A 28 1.60 -9.29 -10.47
CA ILE A 28 2.69 -10.11 -11.01
C ILE A 28 3.97 -9.28 -11.07
N VAL A 29 3.93 -8.06 -11.61
CA VAL A 29 5.09 -7.16 -11.65
C VAL A 29 5.63 -6.90 -10.24
N ALA A 30 4.75 -6.58 -9.28
CA ALA A 30 5.12 -6.38 -7.87
C ALA A 30 5.82 -7.62 -7.27
N ILE A 31 5.25 -8.81 -7.44
CA ILE A 31 5.82 -10.06 -6.93
C ILE A 31 7.14 -10.37 -7.62
N THR A 32 7.24 -10.24 -8.95
CA THR A 32 8.48 -10.49 -9.69
C THR A 32 9.59 -9.55 -9.26
N SER A 33 9.27 -8.26 -9.03
CA SER A 33 10.22 -7.28 -8.50
C SER A 33 10.72 -7.70 -7.11
N LEU A 34 9.80 -8.09 -6.22
CA LEU A 34 10.16 -8.53 -4.88
C LEU A 34 11.04 -9.78 -4.89
N VAL A 35 10.71 -10.77 -5.73
CA VAL A 35 11.51 -11.99 -5.86
C VAL A 35 12.89 -11.68 -6.44
N TRP A 36 12.98 -10.81 -7.45
CA TRP A 36 14.24 -10.41 -8.08
C TRP A 36 15.20 -9.73 -7.09
N HIS A 37 14.67 -8.87 -6.21
CA HIS A 37 15.46 -8.17 -5.21
C HIS A 37 15.65 -8.96 -3.89
N GLY A 38 15.13 -10.19 -3.80
CA GLY A 38 15.20 -11.00 -2.58
C GLY A 38 14.30 -10.49 -1.44
N GLY A 39 13.30 -9.67 -1.75
CA GLY A 39 12.34 -9.07 -0.82
C GLY A 39 12.36 -7.54 -0.85
N PRO A 40 11.64 -6.87 0.07
CA PRO A 40 11.72 -5.43 0.25
C PRO A 40 13.14 -5.01 0.66
N ASN A 41 13.60 -3.86 0.16
CA ASN A 41 14.87 -3.26 0.59
C ASN A 41 14.72 -2.67 2.00
N TYR A 42 14.86 -3.51 3.02
CA TYR A 42 14.69 -3.09 4.42
C TYR A 42 15.72 -2.04 4.84
N GLY A 43 15.25 -0.93 5.40
CA GLY A 43 16.11 0.12 5.96
C GLY A 43 16.72 -0.27 7.32
N ILE A 44 17.45 0.69 7.90
CA ILE A 44 18.18 0.51 9.17
C ILE A 44 17.29 0.09 10.34
N ASP A 45 16.01 0.51 10.35
CA ASP A 45 15.03 0.15 11.38
C ASP A 45 14.80 -1.35 11.51
N PHE A 46 15.04 -2.12 10.44
CA PHE A 46 14.75 -3.55 10.38
C PHE A 46 16.00 -4.41 10.24
N ARG A 47 17.02 -3.93 9.52
CA ARG A 47 18.29 -4.66 9.35
C ARG A 47 19.28 -4.40 10.49
N GLY A 48 19.14 -3.27 11.18
CA GLY A 48 20.16 -2.75 12.07
C GLY A 48 21.35 -2.17 11.29
N GLY A 49 22.02 -1.19 11.89
CA GLY A 49 23.11 -0.45 11.26
C GLY A 49 23.21 0.98 11.77
N ALA A 50 24.03 1.77 11.08
CA ALA A 50 24.21 3.19 11.33
C ALA A 50 23.76 4.01 10.13
N LEU A 51 23.09 5.13 10.39
CA LEU A 51 22.69 6.13 9.42
C LEU A 51 23.38 7.45 9.80
N ILE A 52 24.17 7.98 8.87
CA ILE A 52 25.02 9.14 9.08
C ILE A 52 24.61 10.18 8.04
N GLN A 53 24.05 11.29 8.50
CA GLN A 53 23.72 12.45 7.69
C GLN A 53 24.89 13.42 7.73
N LEU A 54 25.41 13.74 6.54
CA LEU A 54 26.53 14.63 6.34
C LEU A 54 26.12 15.80 5.47
N LYS A 55 26.66 16.98 5.80
CA LYS A 55 26.56 18.18 4.98
C LYS A 55 27.95 18.71 4.64
N PHE A 56 28.28 18.78 3.36
CA PHE A 56 29.55 19.33 2.89
C PHE A 56 29.43 20.84 2.68
N THR A 57 30.52 21.57 2.93
CA THR A 57 30.57 23.02 2.70
C THR A 57 30.67 23.37 1.20
N LYS A 58 31.14 22.43 0.38
CA LYS A 58 31.15 22.47 -1.08
C LYS A 58 30.76 21.10 -1.61
N ALA A 59 29.97 21.04 -2.69
CA ALA A 59 29.53 19.78 -3.29
C ALA A 59 30.71 18.81 -3.49
N ALA A 60 30.75 17.76 -2.66
CA ALA A 60 31.74 16.70 -2.77
C ALA A 60 31.22 15.66 -3.76
N PRO A 61 32.03 15.19 -4.73
CA PRO A 61 31.56 14.19 -5.66
C PRO A 61 31.29 12.87 -4.93
N LEU A 62 30.03 12.41 -4.98
CA LEU A 62 29.54 11.14 -4.43
C LEU A 62 30.45 9.93 -4.76
N PRO A 63 31.03 9.81 -5.99
CA PRO A 63 31.99 8.74 -6.31
C PRO A 63 33.25 8.74 -5.43
N GLU A 64 33.73 9.91 -5.00
CA GLU A 64 34.90 9.99 -4.15
C GLU A 64 34.61 9.63 -2.70
N VAL A 65 33.47 10.08 -2.17
CA VAL A 65 32.99 9.70 -0.84
C VAL A 65 32.83 8.18 -0.78
N ARG A 66 32.22 7.58 -1.83
CA ARG A 66 32.10 6.13 -1.97
C ARG A 66 33.46 5.44 -1.94
N LYS A 67 34.46 5.93 -2.68
CA LYS A 67 35.81 5.35 -2.69
C LYS A 67 36.49 5.36 -1.33
N VAL A 68 36.28 6.39 -0.50
CA VAL A 68 36.84 6.44 0.86
C VAL A 68 36.22 5.35 1.72
N ILE A 69 34.89 5.26 1.71
CA ILE A 69 34.14 4.33 2.57
C ILE A 69 34.38 2.88 2.14
N SER A 70 34.47 2.59 0.84
CA SER A 70 34.81 1.26 0.32
C SER A 70 36.15 0.72 0.84
N ARG A 71 37.11 1.59 1.20
CA ARG A 71 38.41 1.15 1.73
C ARG A 71 38.33 0.64 3.17
N LEU A 72 37.30 1.04 3.92
CA LEU A 72 37.15 0.72 5.34
C LEU A 72 36.71 -0.73 5.60
N LYS A 73 36.28 -1.46 4.56
CA LYS A 73 35.81 -2.86 4.67
C LYS A 73 34.72 -3.05 5.76
N ILE A 74 33.85 -2.05 5.91
CA ILE A 74 32.81 -1.98 6.96
C ILE A 74 31.52 -2.77 6.65
N GLY A 75 31.52 -3.57 5.57
CA GLY A 75 30.35 -4.31 5.09
C GLY A 75 29.60 -3.58 3.99
N ASP A 76 28.32 -3.96 3.80
CA ASP A 76 27.44 -3.32 2.83
C ASP A 76 27.05 -1.92 3.29
N PHE A 77 27.20 -0.94 2.40
CA PHE A 77 26.84 0.44 2.65
C PHE A 77 26.17 1.05 1.43
N SER A 78 25.27 2.00 1.66
CA SER A 78 24.63 2.79 0.62
C SER A 78 24.88 4.27 0.88
N ILE A 79 25.13 5.02 -0.18
CA ILE A 79 25.25 6.48 -0.12
C ILE A 79 24.22 7.05 -1.05
N GLN A 80 23.39 7.94 -0.54
CA GLN A 80 22.36 8.66 -1.27
C GLN A 80 22.49 10.16 -1.00
N GLU A 81 22.16 10.98 -1.99
CA GLU A 81 22.01 12.42 -1.80
C GLU A 81 20.80 12.66 -0.90
N PHE A 82 20.90 13.63 0.01
CA PHE A 82 19.86 13.93 1.00
C PHE A 82 19.30 15.33 0.78
N GLY A 83 18.24 15.48 0.00
CA GLY A 83 17.60 16.77 -0.28
C GLY A 83 18.41 17.71 -1.21
N ALA A 84 19.61 18.14 -0.80
CA ALA A 84 20.49 19.04 -1.56
C ALA A 84 21.76 18.32 -2.06
N PRO A 85 22.41 18.79 -3.16
CA PRO A 85 23.59 18.12 -3.74
C PRO A 85 24.84 18.09 -2.83
N ASP A 86 24.84 18.85 -1.74
CA ASP A 86 25.89 18.91 -0.73
C ASP A 86 25.55 18.14 0.55
N GLU A 87 24.35 17.61 0.67
CA GLU A 87 23.90 16.77 1.77
C GLU A 87 23.83 15.30 1.33
N PHE A 88 24.36 14.41 2.16
CA PHE A 88 24.39 12.98 1.87
C PHE A 88 24.00 12.18 3.09
N LEU A 89 23.34 11.06 2.83
CA LEU A 89 22.96 10.09 3.84
C LEU A 89 23.70 8.79 3.54
N ILE A 90 24.61 8.45 4.45
CA ILE A 90 25.40 7.22 4.41
C ILE A 90 24.77 6.22 5.36
N ARG A 91 24.46 5.04 4.85
CA ARG A 91 23.95 3.94 5.65
C ARG A 91 24.97 2.82 5.62
N VAL A 92 25.32 2.33 6.79
CA VAL A 92 26.22 1.21 6.96
C VAL A 92 25.42 0.10 7.61
N GLN A 93 25.28 -1.02 6.90
CA GLN A 93 24.60 -2.17 7.45
C GLN A 93 25.53 -2.94 8.36
N GLN A 94 25.08 -3.23 9.58
CA GLN A 94 25.89 -3.99 10.50
C GLN A 94 25.97 -5.45 10.02
N THR A 95 27.19 -5.91 9.77
CA THR A 95 27.46 -7.33 9.50
C THR A 95 27.72 -8.02 10.83
N SER A 96 27.23 -9.25 11.01
CA SER A 96 27.20 -9.97 12.29
C SER A 96 28.56 -10.27 12.96
N ASN A 97 29.68 -9.77 12.42
CA ASN A 97 31.03 -10.00 12.94
C ASN A 97 31.65 -8.72 13.56
N ASP A 98 31.77 -8.76 14.89
CA ASP A 98 32.91 -8.29 15.70
C ASP A 98 33.31 -6.81 15.81
N LYS A 99 32.57 -5.86 15.26
CA LYS A 99 32.77 -4.45 15.63
C LYS A 99 31.47 -3.85 16.16
N GLY A 100 31.52 -3.26 17.35
CA GLY A 100 30.36 -2.66 18.00
C GLY A 100 29.71 -1.57 17.14
N GLU A 101 28.42 -1.32 17.40
CA GLU A 101 27.59 -0.35 16.66
C GLU A 101 28.24 1.05 16.57
N ASN A 102 28.78 1.53 17.69
CA ASN A 102 29.44 2.84 17.78
C ASN A 102 30.73 2.93 16.94
N THR A 103 31.39 1.80 16.67
CA THR A 103 32.72 1.81 16.04
C THR A 103 32.63 2.05 14.54
N GLN A 104 31.57 1.58 13.87
CA GLN A 104 31.42 1.76 12.41
C GLN A 104 31.15 3.21 12.01
N ALA A 105 30.25 3.89 12.72
CA ALA A 105 29.96 5.30 12.46
C ALA A 105 31.18 6.18 12.71
N GLN A 106 31.92 5.90 13.80
CA GLN A 106 33.17 6.57 14.13
C GLN A 106 34.28 6.29 13.11
N GLU A 107 34.42 5.06 12.61
CA GLU A 107 35.37 4.70 11.55
C GLU A 107 35.09 5.46 10.25
N VAL A 108 33.81 5.56 9.85
CA VAL A 108 33.39 6.35 8.68
C VAL A 108 33.70 7.83 8.86
N GLU A 109 33.32 8.39 10.01
CA GLU A 109 33.58 9.80 10.31
C GLU A 109 35.09 10.10 10.31
N ALA A 110 35.90 9.25 10.95
CA ALA A 110 37.34 9.41 11.01
C ALA A 110 37.99 9.39 9.62
N ALA A 111 37.60 8.45 8.76
CA ALA A 111 38.12 8.35 7.39
C ALA A 111 37.74 9.57 6.53
N LEU A 112 36.53 10.09 6.71
CA LEU A 112 36.10 11.30 6.03
C LEU A 112 36.83 12.53 6.56
N ARG A 113 37.06 12.62 7.88
CA ARG A 113 37.87 13.69 8.49
C ARG A 113 39.31 13.67 8.01
N GLU A 114 39.91 12.49 7.80
CA GLU A 114 41.28 12.36 7.29
C GLU A 114 41.41 12.97 5.88
N LYS A 115 40.44 12.71 4.99
CA LYS A 115 40.50 13.19 3.61
C LYS A 115 39.98 14.62 3.43
N TYR A 116 38.90 14.98 4.11
CA TYR A 116 38.17 16.23 3.87
C TYR A 116 38.33 17.26 5.01
N GLY A 117 38.98 16.91 6.12
CA GLY A 117 39.23 17.82 7.23
C GLY A 117 37.94 18.37 7.84
N LYS A 118 37.79 19.70 7.83
CA LYS A 118 36.62 20.43 8.33
C LYS A 118 35.60 20.82 7.23
N ASN A 119 35.75 20.30 6.01
CA ASN A 119 34.90 20.67 4.87
C ASN A 119 33.52 19.97 4.87
N PHE A 120 33.17 19.29 5.96
CA PHE A 120 31.86 18.69 6.18
C PHE A 120 31.48 18.74 7.66
N ILE A 121 30.18 18.65 7.91
CA ILE A 121 29.58 18.58 9.24
C ILE A 121 28.72 17.32 9.29
N VAL A 122 28.82 16.57 10.39
CA VAL A 122 27.91 15.47 10.69
C VAL A 122 26.68 16.09 11.35
N GLU A 123 25.54 16.08 10.66
CA GLU A 123 24.31 16.68 11.17
C GLU A 123 23.55 15.71 12.08
N ARG A 124 23.58 14.42 11.74
CA ARG A 124 22.85 13.39 12.48
C ARG A 124 23.55 12.04 12.37
N VAL A 125 23.59 11.32 13.49
CA VAL A 125 23.96 9.90 13.51
C VAL A 125 22.84 9.16 14.23
N GLU A 126 22.25 8.19 13.55
CA GLU A 126 21.30 7.25 14.12
C GLU A 126 21.86 5.85 14.06
N MET A 127 21.59 5.06 15.09
CA MET A 127 22.04 3.68 15.14
C MET A 127 20.93 2.80 15.68
N VAL A 128 20.79 1.63 15.06
CA VAL A 128 19.83 0.61 15.47
C VAL A 128 20.58 -0.71 15.53
N GLY A 129 20.61 -1.34 16.71
CA GLY A 129 21.22 -2.65 16.84
C GLY A 129 20.44 -3.76 16.14
N PRO A 130 21.08 -4.83 15.65
CA PRO A 130 20.43 -5.88 14.85
C PRO A 130 19.33 -6.62 15.62
N LYS A 131 19.50 -6.76 16.94
CA LYS A 131 18.46 -7.35 17.81
C LYS A 131 17.23 -6.45 17.92
N VAL A 132 17.43 -5.14 18.05
CA VAL A 132 16.34 -4.16 18.11
C VAL A 132 15.65 -4.08 16.75
N GLY A 133 16.42 -4.07 15.65
CA GLY A 133 15.85 -4.04 14.30
C GLY A 133 15.00 -5.27 13.98
N ALA A 134 15.44 -6.47 14.40
CA ALA A 134 14.65 -7.69 14.26
C ALA A 134 13.32 -7.64 15.04
N ASP A 135 13.35 -7.14 16.29
CA ASP A 135 12.16 -6.96 17.13
C ASP A 135 11.19 -5.91 16.55
N LEU A 136 11.72 -4.77 16.06
CA LEU A 136 10.93 -3.74 15.38
C LEU A 136 10.27 -4.27 14.12
N ARG A 137 10.98 -5.08 13.33
CA ARG A 137 10.44 -5.73 12.13
C ARG A 137 9.30 -6.66 12.47
N GLU A 138 9.48 -7.54 13.45
CA GLU A 138 8.44 -8.47 13.89
C GLU A 138 7.20 -7.71 14.37
N LYS A 139 7.38 -6.71 15.23
CA LYS A 139 6.29 -5.86 15.73
C LYS A 139 5.57 -5.12 14.61
N ALA A 140 6.28 -4.61 13.62
CA ALA A 140 5.69 -3.93 12.46
C ALA A 140 4.79 -4.86 11.65
N PHE A 141 5.26 -6.09 11.35
CA PHE A 141 4.45 -7.07 10.63
C PHE A 141 3.27 -7.59 11.46
N LEU A 142 3.45 -7.77 12.77
CA LEU A 142 2.36 -8.10 13.69
C LEU A 142 1.32 -6.98 13.74
N ALA A 143 1.73 -5.71 13.75
CA ALA A 143 0.82 -4.57 13.70
C ALA A 143 -0.01 -4.55 12.40
N LEU A 144 0.62 -4.80 11.25
CA LEU A 144 -0.09 -4.94 9.97
C LEU A 144 -1.09 -6.10 10.01
N PHE A 145 -0.68 -7.27 10.52
CA PHE A 145 -1.53 -8.44 10.63
C PHE A 145 -2.73 -8.19 11.56
N TYR A 146 -2.50 -7.66 12.76
CA TYR A 146 -3.58 -7.35 13.71
C TYR A 146 -4.51 -6.25 13.17
N SER A 147 -4.00 -5.29 12.39
CA SER A 147 -4.84 -4.30 11.71
C SER A 147 -5.80 -4.96 10.70
N LEU A 148 -5.29 -5.86 9.84
CA LEU A 148 -6.13 -6.60 8.89
C LEU A 148 -7.17 -7.49 9.60
N VAL A 149 -6.79 -8.17 10.68
CA VAL A 149 -7.72 -8.95 11.51
C VAL A 149 -8.77 -8.07 12.17
N GLY A 150 -8.37 -6.94 12.77
CA GLY A 150 -9.29 -5.98 13.38
C GLY A 150 -10.30 -5.43 12.37
N ILE A 151 -9.84 -5.11 11.16
CA ILE A 151 -10.71 -4.67 10.06
C ILE A 151 -11.68 -5.80 9.65
N LEU A 152 -11.21 -7.05 9.54
CA LEU A 152 -12.09 -8.17 9.24
C LEU A 152 -13.20 -8.32 10.26
N ILE A 153 -12.85 -8.30 11.55
CA ILE A 153 -13.81 -8.41 12.65
C ILE A 153 -14.80 -7.26 12.56
N TYR A 154 -14.31 -6.02 12.45
CA TYR A 154 -15.16 -4.85 12.34
C TYR A 154 -16.14 -4.93 11.15
N ILE A 155 -15.64 -5.22 9.95
CA ILE A 155 -16.47 -5.33 8.75
C ILE A 155 -17.44 -6.50 8.86
N THR A 156 -17.04 -7.64 9.45
CA THR A 156 -17.93 -8.79 9.61
C THR A 156 -19.06 -8.51 10.61
N LEU A 157 -18.78 -7.78 11.69
CA LEU A 157 -19.80 -7.37 12.67
C LEU A 157 -20.72 -6.28 12.11
N ARG A 158 -20.15 -5.31 11.36
CA ARG A 158 -20.90 -4.21 10.77
C ARG A 158 -21.70 -4.64 9.53
N PHE A 159 -21.14 -5.52 8.71
CA PHE A 159 -21.66 -6.01 7.43
C PHE A 159 -21.93 -7.52 7.47
N GLU A 160 -21.92 -8.20 6.32
CA GLU A 160 -21.97 -9.66 6.25
C GLU A 160 -20.59 -10.18 5.85
N LEU A 161 -20.27 -11.45 6.16
CA LEU A 161 -18.96 -12.05 5.91
C LEU A 161 -18.45 -11.86 4.47
N ARG A 162 -19.34 -11.91 3.47
CA ARG A 162 -19.00 -11.68 2.05
C ARG A 162 -18.36 -10.31 1.79
N PHE A 163 -18.78 -9.28 2.52
CA PHE A 163 -18.19 -7.94 2.44
C PHE A 163 -16.84 -7.91 3.14
N GLY A 164 -16.70 -8.60 4.28
CA GLY A 164 -15.42 -8.75 4.99
C GLY A 164 -14.33 -9.36 4.11
N VAL A 165 -14.63 -10.48 3.43
CA VAL A 165 -13.70 -11.13 2.50
C VAL A 165 -13.35 -10.20 1.34
N ALA A 166 -14.32 -9.52 0.75
CA ALA A 166 -14.08 -8.58 -0.35
C ALA A 166 -13.18 -7.41 0.07
N ALA A 167 -13.37 -6.87 1.27
CA ALA A 167 -12.52 -5.81 1.83
C ALA A 167 -11.09 -6.29 2.04
N ILE A 168 -10.87 -7.46 2.66
CA ILE A 168 -9.51 -7.99 2.86
C ILE A 168 -8.77 -8.15 1.53
N VAL A 169 -9.43 -8.75 0.54
CA VAL A 169 -8.76 -9.01 -0.74
C VAL A 169 -8.41 -7.70 -1.45
N ALA A 170 -9.28 -6.69 -1.39
CA ALA A 170 -8.96 -5.35 -1.91
C ALA A 170 -7.78 -4.71 -1.14
N LEU A 171 -7.78 -4.76 0.20
CA LEU A 171 -6.69 -4.23 1.01
C LEU A 171 -5.36 -4.96 0.78
N GLY A 172 -5.40 -6.28 0.59
CA GLY A 172 -4.24 -7.10 0.25
C GLY A 172 -3.68 -6.73 -1.12
N HIS A 173 -4.55 -6.50 -2.11
CA HIS A 173 -4.17 -5.99 -3.43
C HIS A 173 -3.48 -4.62 -3.30
N ASP A 174 -4.05 -3.68 -2.55
CA ASP A 174 -3.52 -2.32 -2.41
C ASP A 174 -2.15 -2.32 -1.72
N THR A 175 -2.04 -3.09 -0.63
CA THR A 175 -0.79 -3.23 0.12
C THR A 175 0.30 -3.90 -0.74
N MET A 176 -0.05 -4.95 -1.49
CA MET A 176 0.90 -5.66 -2.36
C MET A 176 1.42 -4.77 -3.48
N ILE A 177 0.55 -4.01 -4.14
CA ILE A 177 0.99 -3.08 -5.20
C ILE A 177 1.84 -1.95 -4.61
N THR A 178 1.47 -1.43 -3.44
CA THR A 178 2.26 -0.38 -2.78
C THR A 178 3.65 -0.88 -2.40
N VAL A 179 3.77 -2.06 -1.78
CA VAL A 179 5.06 -2.70 -1.46
C VAL A 179 5.84 -3.04 -2.74
N GLY A 180 5.17 -3.50 -3.78
CA GLY A 180 5.76 -3.74 -5.10
C GLY A 180 6.36 -2.47 -5.72
N ALA A 181 5.68 -1.33 -5.61
CA ALA A 181 6.18 -0.05 -6.09
C ALA A 181 7.48 0.37 -5.39
N PHE A 182 7.60 0.11 -4.09
CA PHE A 182 8.85 0.31 -3.35
C PHE A 182 9.97 -0.57 -3.89
N SER A 183 9.69 -1.86 -4.12
CA SER A 183 10.66 -2.79 -4.67
C SER A 183 11.11 -2.40 -6.08
N LEU A 184 10.20 -1.94 -6.94
CA LEU A 184 10.51 -1.52 -8.31
C LEU A 184 11.39 -0.28 -8.37
N MET A 185 11.23 0.63 -7.41
CA MET A 185 12.00 1.87 -7.33
C MET A 185 13.26 1.74 -6.46
N ASP A 186 13.56 0.53 -5.97
CA ASP A 186 14.63 0.27 -5.00
C ASP A 186 14.61 1.24 -3.80
N LYS A 187 13.40 1.56 -3.34
CA LYS A 187 13.17 2.44 -2.19
C LYS A 187 13.24 1.64 -0.90
N GLU A 188 13.70 2.31 0.15
CA GLU A 188 13.83 1.68 1.46
C GLU A 188 12.48 1.45 2.12
N PHE A 189 12.40 0.30 2.78
CA PHE A 189 11.27 -0.13 3.56
C PHE A 189 11.60 0.07 5.04
N THR A 190 11.00 1.09 5.65
CA THR A 190 11.27 1.56 7.03
C THR A 190 10.00 1.53 7.89
N LEU A 191 10.11 1.87 9.17
CA LEU A 191 8.93 2.03 10.04
C LEU A 191 8.00 3.14 9.57
N THR A 192 8.54 4.21 8.98
CA THR A 192 7.72 5.27 8.37
C THR A 192 6.89 4.73 7.22
N VAL A 193 7.44 3.84 6.38
CA VAL A 193 6.68 3.18 5.31
C VAL A 193 5.59 2.27 5.87
N ILE A 194 5.85 1.53 6.95
CA ILE A 194 4.81 0.74 7.64
C ILE A 194 3.66 1.63 8.13
N ALA A 195 3.96 2.77 8.74
CA ALA A 195 2.96 3.72 9.17
C ALA A 195 2.14 4.27 7.99
N ALA A 196 2.78 4.54 6.86
CA ALA A 196 2.11 4.92 5.63
C ALA A 196 1.17 3.81 5.13
N LEU A 197 1.62 2.55 5.10
CA LEU A 197 0.79 1.40 4.71
C LEU A 197 -0.44 1.24 5.61
N LEU A 198 -0.28 1.35 6.93
CA LEU A 198 -1.41 1.33 7.87
C LEU A 198 -2.40 2.47 7.60
N THR A 199 -1.89 3.64 7.23
CA THR A 199 -2.71 4.80 6.85
C THR A 199 -3.46 4.55 5.53
N VAL A 200 -2.79 4.01 4.52
CA VAL A 200 -3.41 3.61 3.23
C VAL A 200 -4.51 2.59 3.46
N ILE A 201 -4.28 1.60 4.32
CA ILE A 201 -5.29 0.58 4.66
C ILE A 201 -6.56 1.25 5.19
N GLY A 202 -6.43 2.16 6.15
CA GLY A 202 -7.57 2.89 6.70
C GLY A 202 -8.27 3.77 5.65
N TYR A 203 -7.48 4.42 4.80
CA TYR A 203 -7.98 5.28 3.72
C TYR A 203 -8.79 4.50 2.67
N SER A 204 -8.20 3.43 2.11
CA SER A 204 -8.86 2.56 1.11
C SER A 204 -10.11 1.88 1.68
N LEU A 205 -10.07 1.51 2.96
CA LEU A 205 -11.23 0.93 3.64
C LEU A 205 -12.40 1.93 3.75
N ASN A 206 -12.14 3.23 3.97
CA ASN A 206 -13.20 4.24 4.07
C ASN A 206 -14.07 4.28 2.80
N ASP A 207 -13.45 4.29 1.62
CA ASP A 207 -14.19 4.29 0.35
C ASP A 207 -14.94 2.96 0.13
N THR A 208 -14.31 1.84 0.47
CA THR A 208 -14.93 0.51 0.42
C THR A 208 -16.18 0.42 1.29
N ILE A 209 -16.14 0.97 2.51
CA ILE A 209 -17.28 0.99 3.44
C ILE A 209 -18.46 1.79 2.87
N VAL A 210 -18.19 2.96 2.27
CA VAL A 210 -19.24 3.79 1.67
C VAL A 210 -19.93 3.06 0.52
N ILE A 211 -19.15 2.41 -0.35
CA ILE A 211 -19.68 1.61 -1.47
C ILE A 211 -20.51 0.45 -0.92
N PHE A 212 -20.01 -0.26 0.09
CA PHE A 212 -20.69 -1.41 0.69
C PHE A 212 -22.01 -1.05 1.37
N ASP A 213 -22.05 0.07 2.09
CA ASP A 213 -23.27 0.55 2.72
C ASP A 213 -24.32 0.88 1.65
N ARG A 214 -23.91 1.53 0.55
CA ARG A 214 -24.82 1.83 -0.57
C ARG A 214 -25.30 0.58 -1.30
N ILE A 215 -24.44 -0.43 -1.46
CA ILE A 215 -24.82 -1.74 -2.00
C ILE A 215 -25.88 -2.39 -1.12
N ARG A 216 -25.66 -2.39 0.21
CA ARG A 216 -26.60 -2.97 1.17
C ARG A 216 -27.96 -2.26 1.17
N GLU A 217 -27.95 -0.93 1.09
CA GLU A 217 -29.16 -0.13 0.96
C GLU A 217 -29.92 -0.47 -0.34
N ASN A 218 -29.23 -0.48 -1.48
CA ASN A 218 -29.86 -0.79 -2.77
C ASN A 218 -30.34 -2.25 -2.87
N LEU A 219 -29.69 -3.21 -2.22
CA LEU A 219 -30.18 -4.59 -2.12
C LEU A 219 -31.55 -4.66 -1.41
N ARG A 220 -31.82 -3.76 -0.46
CA ARG A 220 -33.12 -3.66 0.23
C ARG A 220 -34.16 -2.92 -0.59
N LEU A 221 -33.78 -1.84 -1.27
CA LEU A 221 -34.69 -0.97 -2.03
C LEU A 221 -35.05 -1.52 -3.43
N LYS A 222 -34.11 -2.20 -4.10
CA LYS A 222 -34.23 -2.66 -5.49
C LYS A 222 -34.40 -4.18 -5.57
N ARG A 223 -35.32 -4.71 -4.75
CA ARG A 223 -35.67 -6.14 -4.74
C ARG A 223 -36.10 -6.58 -6.14
N GLY A 224 -35.50 -7.65 -6.64
CA GLY A 224 -35.80 -8.22 -7.97
C GLY A 224 -34.84 -7.80 -9.09
N GLN A 225 -33.96 -6.82 -8.88
CA GLN A 225 -32.89 -6.51 -9.84
C GLN A 225 -31.71 -7.47 -9.67
N GLY A 226 -30.98 -7.74 -10.77
CA GLY A 226 -29.76 -8.54 -10.73
C GLY A 226 -28.68 -7.89 -9.87
N LEU A 227 -27.90 -8.71 -9.15
CA LEU A 227 -26.82 -8.25 -8.26
C LEU A 227 -25.83 -7.32 -8.99
N GLU A 228 -25.46 -7.66 -10.22
CA GLU A 228 -24.58 -6.83 -11.06
C GLU A 228 -25.13 -5.42 -11.31
N SER A 229 -26.43 -5.31 -11.63
CA SER A 229 -27.11 -4.02 -11.80
C SER A 229 -27.13 -3.20 -10.51
N ILE A 230 -27.34 -3.87 -9.37
CA ILE A 230 -27.34 -3.23 -8.05
C ILE A 230 -25.95 -2.71 -7.69
N LEU A 231 -24.91 -3.50 -7.93
CA LEU A 231 -23.52 -3.11 -7.71
C LEU A 231 -23.15 -1.89 -8.57
N ASN A 232 -23.43 -1.94 -9.89
CA ASN A 232 -23.19 -0.80 -10.80
C ASN A 232 -23.93 0.46 -10.34
N THR A 233 -25.22 0.35 -9.99
CA THR A 233 -25.99 1.50 -9.51
C THR A 233 -25.40 2.09 -8.24
N SER A 234 -24.94 1.24 -7.32
CA SER A 234 -24.38 1.66 -6.04
C SER A 234 -23.06 2.41 -6.24
N ILE A 235 -22.17 1.90 -7.09
CA ILE A 235 -20.89 2.54 -7.43
C ILE A 235 -21.13 3.93 -8.06
N ASN A 236 -22.05 4.04 -9.04
CA ASN A 236 -22.34 5.33 -9.67
C ASN A 236 -22.85 6.36 -8.65
N GLN A 237 -23.66 5.94 -7.67
CA GLN A 237 -24.21 6.83 -6.65
C GLN A 237 -23.16 7.32 -5.65
N THR A 238 -22.10 6.55 -5.40
CA THR A 238 -21.02 6.91 -4.47
C THR A 238 -19.82 7.55 -5.15
N LEU A 239 -19.70 7.41 -6.48
CA LEU A 239 -18.57 7.85 -7.29
C LEU A 239 -18.13 9.29 -7.00
N SER A 240 -19.09 10.22 -6.94
CA SER A 240 -18.78 11.64 -6.71
C SER A 240 -18.13 11.89 -5.37
N ARG A 241 -18.51 11.12 -4.33
CA ARG A 241 -17.89 11.22 -3.01
C ARG A 241 -16.48 10.66 -3.06
N THR A 242 -16.32 9.43 -3.57
CA THR A 242 -15.04 8.73 -3.70
C THR A 242 -14.01 9.57 -4.46
N ILE A 243 -14.38 10.08 -5.65
CA ILE A 243 -13.47 10.92 -6.44
C ILE A 243 -13.11 12.20 -5.69
N LEU A 244 -14.07 12.85 -5.02
CA LEU A 244 -13.80 14.10 -4.31
C LEU A 244 -12.85 13.86 -3.13
N THR A 245 -13.13 12.87 -2.28
CA THR A 245 -12.29 12.54 -1.13
C THR A 245 -10.88 12.13 -1.58
N SER A 246 -10.77 11.23 -2.56
CA SER A 246 -9.49 10.81 -3.16
C SER A 246 -8.70 11.97 -3.75
N SER A 247 -9.33 12.82 -4.56
CA SER A 247 -8.65 13.95 -5.19
C SER A 247 -8.16 14.97 -4.16
N THR A 248 -8.97 15.28 -3.13
CA THR A 248 -8.56 16.23 -2.09
C THR A 248 -7.37 15.72 -1.28
N THR A 249 -7.36 14.43 -0.92
CA THR A 249 -6.23 13.84 -0.20
C THR A 249 -5.00 13.76 -1.11
N LEU A 250 -5.18 13.42 -2.38
CA LEU A 250 -4.10 13.33 -3.35
C LEU A 250 -3.40 14.68 -3.55
N VAL A 251 -4.13 15.80 -3.57
CA VAL A 251 -3.53 17.14 -3.67
C VAL A 251 -2.62 17.44 -2.47
N VAL A 252 -3.06 17.09 -1.26
CA VAL A 252 -2.25 17.26 -0.03
C VAL A 252 -1.02 16.37 -0.07
N VAL A 253 -1.19 15.09 -0.38
CA VAL A 253 -0.08 14.12 -0.46
C VAL A 253 0.90 14.49 -1.56
N LEU A 254 0.43 14.98 -2.71
CA LEU A 254 1.27 15.45 -3.81
C LEU A 254 2.07 16.68 -3.40
N SER A 255 1.47 17.59 -2.63
CA SER A 255 2.18 18.75 -2.08
C SER A 255 3.30 18.30 -1.15
N ILE A 256 3.04 17.33 -0.26
CA ILE A 256 4.05 16.73 0.61
C ILE A 256 5.11 15.97 -0.21
N PHE A 257 4.74 15.31 -1.30
CA PHE A 257 5.68 14.57 -2.13
C PHE A 257 6.65 15.49 -2.89
N ILE A 258 6.16 16.62 -3.43
CA ILE A 258 6.95 17.57 -4.22
C ILE A 258 7.74 18.53 -3.32
N LEU A 259 7.10 19.05 -2.25
CA LEU A 259 7.67 20.09 -1.39
C LEU A 259 8.24 19.53 -0.08
N GLY A 260 7.94 18.28 0.25
CA GLY A 260 8.45 17.64 1.46
C GLY A 260 9.93 17.31 1.33
N GLY A 261 10.62 17.29 2.47
CA GLY A 261 11.99 16.82 2.55
C GLY A 261 12.09 15.30 2.39
N GLU A 262 13.32 14.83 2.26
CA GLU A 262 13.60 13.41 1.96
C GLU A 262 13.08 12.43 3.01
N VAL A 263 13.09 12.82 4.29
CA VAL A 263 12.59 11.99 5.41
C VAL A 263 11.14 11.55 5.21
N ILE A 264 10.30 12.42 4.63
CA ILE A 264 8.86 12.16 4.43
C ILE A 264 8.53 11.83 2.97
N HIS A 265 9.51 11.85 2.08
CA HIS A 265 9.30 11.62 0.66
C HIS A 265 8.84 10.19 0.40
N ASP A 266 9.46 9.19 1.04
CA ASP A 266 9.05 7.80 0.93
C ASP A 266 7.69 7.54 1.60
N PHE A 267 7.41 8.21 2.72
CA PHE A 267 6.09 8.19 3.35
C PHE A 267 5.01 8.73 2.40
N ALA A 268 5.27 9.87 1.75
CA ALA A 268 4.36 10.48 0.79
C ALA A 268 4.20 9.63 -0.48
N PHE A 269 5.28 8.99 -0.95
CA PHE A 269 5.24 8.05 -2.06
C PHE A 269 4.31 6.87 -1.78
N ALA A 270 4.42 6.25 -0.60
CA ALA A 270 3.55 5.17 -0.17
C ALA A 270 2.07 5.60 -0.15
N LEU A 271 1.78 6.78 0.41
CA LEU A 271 0.42 7.33 0.41
C LEU A 271 -0.09 7.61 -1.00
N LEU A 272 0.76 8.14 -1.89
CA LEU A 272 0.38 8.50 -3.25
C LEU A 272 -0.02 7.26 -4.05
N VAL A 273 0.83 6.23 -4.05
CA VAL A 273 0.54 4.95 -4.70
C VAL A 273 -0.69 4.31 -4.05
N GLY A 274 -0.73 4.25 -2.72
CA GLY A 274 -1.80 3.60 -1.98
C GLY A 274 -3.17 4.22 -2.18
N ILE A 275 -3.27 5.56 -2.21
CA ILE A 275 -4.53 6.27 -2.46
C ILE A 275 -5.01 5.98 -3.89
N VAL A 276 -4.14 6.11 -4.90
CA VAL A 276 -4.52 5.87 -6.30
C VAL A 276 -5.01 4.43 -6.49
N VAL A 277 -4.26 3.46 -5.95
CA VAL A 277 -4.60 2.04 -6.06
C VAL A 277 -5.87 1.73 -5.26
N GLY A 278 -6.04 2.29 -4.06
CA GLY A 278 -7.20 2.07 -3.19
C GLY A 278 -8.50 2.64 -3.75
N THR A 279 -8.45 3.85 -4.34
CA THR A 279 -9.61 4.44 -5.03
C THR A 279 -10.06 3.52 -6.17
N TYR A 280 -9.11 2.99 -6.95
CA TYR A 280 -9.40 2.06 -8.03
C TYR A 280 -9.91 0.70 -7.51
N SER A 281 -9.30 0.14 -6.47
CA SER A 281 -9.61 -1.21 -5.98
C SER A 281 -10.98 -1.29 -5.29
N SER A 282 -11.40 -0.25 -4.58
CA SER A 282 -12.73 -0.18 -3.96
C SER A 282 -13.86 -0.33 -5.00
N ILE A 283 -13.63 0.13 -6.22
CA ILE A 283 -14.57 0.04 -7.35
C ILE A 283 -14.40 -1.28 -8.12
N TYR A 284 -13.18 -1.59 -8.55
CA TYR A 284 -12.92 -2.63 -9.55
C TYR A 284 -12.40 -3.96 -8.98
N VAL A 285 -12.04 -4.01 -7.70
CA VAL A 285 -11.62 -5.24 -7.02
C VAL A 285 -12.67 -5.67 -6.01
N ALA A 286 -13.03 -4.82 -5.05
CA ALA A 286 -13.95 -5.18 -3.97
C ALA A 286 -15.36 -5.57 -4.48
N SER A 287 -15.95 -4.76 -5.37
CA SER A 287 -17.32 -5.00 -5.86
C SER A 287 -17.44 -6.26 -6.73
N PRO A 288 -16.53 -6.55 -7.68
CA PRO A 288 -16.55 -7.82 -8.41
C PRO A 288 -16.34 -9.05 -7.54
N ILE A 289 -15.56 -8.97 -6.45
CA ILE A 289 -15.38 -10.09 -5.53
C ILE A 289 -16.69 -10.45 -4.83
N ILE A 290 -17.52 -9.47 -4.47
CA ILE A 290 -18.86 -9.73 -3.92
C ILE A 290 -19.73 -10.49 -4.93
N LEU A 291 -19.66 -10.12 -6.21
CA LEU A 291 -20.40 -10.80 -7.27
C LEU A 291 -19.94 -12.26 -7.43
N LEU A 292 -18.62 -12.48 -7.50
CA LEU A 292 -18.03 -13.83 -7.59
C LEU A 292 -18.39 -14.70 -6.38
N TRP A 293 -18.34 -14.13 -5.17
CA TRP A 293 -18.76 -14.83 -3.96
C TRP A 293 -20.23 -15.25 -4.03
N SER A 294 -21.10 -14.36 -4.49
CA SER A 294 -22.53 -14.68 -4.64
C SER A 294 -22.78 -15.77 -5.68
N GLU A 295 -22.07 -15.76 -6.80
CA GLU A 295 -22.18 -16.80 -7.83
C GLU A 295 -21.69 -18.16 -7.29
N TRP A 296 -20.56 -18.17 -6.57
CA TRP A 296 -20.02 -19.37 -5.94
C TRP A 296 -20.96 -19.94 -4.86
N SER A 297 -21.54 -19.08 -4.02
CA SER A 297 -22.49 -19.50 -2.98
C SER A 297 -23.78 -20.09 -3.57
N LYS A 298 -24.31 -19.52 -4.66
CA LYS A 298 -25.46 -20.08 -5.40
C LYS A 298 -25.16 -21.44 -6.02
N ARG A 299 -23.93 -21.70 -6.47
CA ARG A 299 -23.53 -23.03 -6.98
C ARG A 299 -23.49 -24.11 -5.89
N LYS A 300 -23.25 -23.74 -4.63
CA LYS A 300 -23.26 -24.66 -3.47
C LYS A 300 -24.65 -24.96 -2.92
N ILE A 301 -25.63 -24.08 -3.16
CA ILE A 301 -27.03 -24.28 -2.75
C ILE A 301 -27.85 -24.31 -4.04
N PRO A 302 -27.94 -25.47 -4.75
CA PRO A 302 -28.82 -25.57 -5.89
C PRO A 302 -30.23 -25.25 -5.42
N GLU A 303 -30.82 -24.24 -6.06
CA GLU A 303 -32.19 -23.82 -5.86
C GLU A 303 -33.07 -25.07 -5.99
N LYS A 304 -33.62 -25.56 -4.86
CA LYS A 304 -34.68 -26.57 -4.91
C LYS A 304 -35.77 -25.97 -5.75
N THR A 305 -35.87 -26.44 -6.99
CA THR A 305 -36.87 -26.08 -7.99
C THR A 305 -38.22 -25.87 -7.31
N ALA A 306 -38.71 -24.62 -7.33
CA ALA A 306 -40.08 -24.35 -6.97
C ALA A 306 -40.99 -25.17 -7.90
N PRO A 307 -42.01 -25.88 -7.38
CA PRO A 307 -42.85 -26.71 -8.23
C PRO A 307 -43.55 -25.84 -9.27
N SER A 308 -43.39 -26.21 -10.53
CA SER A 308 -44.02 -25.53 -11.66
C SER A 308 -45.52 -25.40 -11.39
N LYS A 309 -46.06 -24.18 -11.43
CA LYS A 309 -47.50 -23.97 -11.52
C LYS A 309 -47.99 -24.60 -12.82
N ARG A 310 -48.35 -25.88 -12.77
CA ARG A 310 -49.07 -26.55 -13.85
C ARG A 310 -50.38 -25.82 -14.05
N SER A 311 -50.50 -25.21 -15.21
CA SER A 311 -51.76 -24.73 -15.76
C SER A 311 -52.79 -25.87 -15.78
N SER A 312 -53.88 -25.74 -15.03
CA SER A 312 -55.11 -26.48 -15.27
C SER A 312 -56.24 -25.52 -15.69
N LYS A 313 -55.98 -24.72 -16.72
CA LYS A 313 -57.05 -24.26 -17.61
C LYS A 313 -57.47 -25.43 -18.50
N ARG A 314 -58.45 -26.24 -18.08
CA ARG A 314 -59.46 -26.88 -18.93
C ARG A 314 -60.32 -27.83 -18.11
N LYS A 315 -61.57 -27.44 -17.88
CA LYS A 315 -62.77 -28.26 -18.09
C LYS A 315 -63.99 -27.35 -17.92
N SER A 316 -64.35 -26.66 -19.00
CA SER A 316 -65.76 -26.46 -19.34
C SER A 316 -66.07 -27.40 -20.52
N LYS A 317 -67.34 -27.82 -20.63
CA LYS A 317 -67.89 -29.00 -21.34
C LYS A 317 -67.83 -30.24 -20.44
N ILE A 318 -68.91 -30.86 -20.01
CA ILE A 318 -70.32 -30.88 -20.47
C ILE A 318 -71.23 -30.78 -19.23
#